data_AF-A0A227KSQ9-F1
#
_entry.id   AF-A0A227KSQ9-F1
#
_cell.length_a   1.000
_cell.length_b   1.000
_cell.length_c   1.000
_cell.angle_alpha   90.00
_cell.angle_beta   90.00
_cell.angle_gamma   90.00
#
_symmetry.space_group_name_H-M   'P 1'
#
loop_
_entity.id
_entity.type
_entity.pdbx_description
1 polymer ?
#
loop_
_entity_poly.entity_id
_entity_poly.type
_entity_poly.pdbx_seq_one_letter_code
_entity_poly.pdbx_strand_id
1 'polypeptide(L)'
;MSTDIVNHPAHYESQAIVIQPIDLYEKLPFCLGNALKYVFRAGHKDGSSELEDLKKALWYLERNQRSPGAVSIEEDNEDDFYKLASCLQFSKSEILRISYRFSSNYFTFWGYLQDNVRHRIVKLEREKC
;
A
#
# COMPACT_ATOMS: atom_id res chain seq x y z
N MET A 1 14.43 -31.94 -4.23
CA MET A 1 14.42 -30.70 -5.02
C MET A 1 15.86 -30.25 -5.18
N SER A 2 16.33 -29.99 -6.40
CA SER A 2 17.70 -29.52 -6.66
C SER A 2 17.79 -28.04 -6.36
N THR A 3 18.75 -27.63 -5.52
CA THR A 3 19.01 -26.21 -5.23
C THR A 3 19.62 -25.56 -6.47
N ASP A 4 19.01 -24.50 -7.00
CA ASP A 4 19.57 -23.72 -8.11
C ASP A 4 20.63 -22.75 -7.58
N ILE A 5 21.89 -23.20 -7.57
CA ILE A 5 23.03 -22.44 -7.03
C ILE A 5 23.40 -21.20 -7.83
N VAL A 6 22.80 -20.98 -9.02
CA VAL A 6 23.10 -19.84 -9.88
C VAL A 6 21.98 -18.80 -9.80
N ASN A 7 20.72 -19.20 -10.01
CA ASN A 7 19.60 -18.25 -10.04
C ASN A 7 18.95 -18.03 -8.67
N HIS A 8 19.04 -19.01 -7.77
CA HIS A 8 18.48 -18.95 -6.42
C HIS A 8 19.47 -19.42 -5.33
N PRO A 9 20.65 -18.77 -5.21
CA PRO A 9 21.64 -19.20 -4.24
C PRO A 9 21.11 -18.95 -2.83
N ALA A 10 21.02 -19.99 -2.00
CA ALA A 10 20.41 -19.93 -0.67
C ALA A 10 21.02 -18.84 0.23
N HIS A 11 22.32 -18.54 0.08
CA HIS A 11 22.98 -17.50 0.85
C HIS A 11 22.48 -16.09 0.48
N TYR A 12 22.11 -15.81 -0.77
CA TYR A 12 21.49 -14.53 -1.14
C TYR A 12 20.03 -14.44 -0.71
N GLU A 13 19.26 -15.52 -0.82
CA GLU A 13 17.88 -15.54 -0.31
C GLU A 13 17.85 -15.31 1.20
N SER A 14 18.79 -15.91 1.94
CA SER A 14 18.94 -15.69 3.39
C SER A 14 19.38 -14.26 3.76
N GLN A 15 19.87 -13.48 2.80
CA GLN A 15 20.29 -12.08 2.95
C GLN A 15 19.35 -11.13 2.19
N ALA A 16 18.16 -11.61 1.79
CA ALA A 16 17.19 -10.78 1.10
C ALA A 16 16.76 -9.59 1.98
N ILE A 17 16.70 -8.42 1.37
CA ILE A 17 16.17 -7.22 2.03
C ILE A 17 14.64 -7.36 2.06
N VAL A 18 14.09 -7.45 3.27
CA VAL A 18 12.64 -7.54 3.50
C VAL A 18 12.16 -6.25 4.13
N ILE A 19 11.27 -5.56 3.42
CA ILE A 19 10.54 -4.41 3.97
C ILE A 19 9.18 -4.93 4.40
N GLN A 20 8.91 -4.85 5.69
CA GLN A 20 7.59 -5.15 6.24
C GLN A 20 6.67 -3.97 5.98
N PRO A 21 5.38 -4.21 5.76
CA PRO A 21 4.43 -3.12 5.60
C PRO A 21 4.53 -2.05 6.72
N ILE A 22 4.79 -2.44 7.98
CA ILE A 22 4.89 -1.54 9.16
C ILE A 22 5.94 -0.46 8.99
N ASP A 23 7.04 -0.77 8.28
CA ASP A 23 8.14 0.15 8.03
C ASP A 23 7.68 1.39 7.24
N LEU A 24 6.56 1.27 6.49
CA LEU A 24 5.91 2.39 5.81
C LEU A 24 4.85 3.07 6.67
N TYR A 25 3.89 2.33 7.25
CA TYR A 25 2.74 2.97 7.90
C TYR A 25 3.00 3.55 9.29
N GLU A 26 4.07 3.17 9.98
CA GLU A 26 4.43 3.82 11.25
C GLU A 26 4.83 5.29 11.07
N LYS A 27 5.29 5.68 9.87
CA LYS A 27 5.70 7.04 9.52
C LYS A 27 4.53 7.92 9.08
N LEU A 28 3.34 7.35 8.98
CA LEU A 28 2.16 8.03 8.45
C LEU A 28 1.19 8.46 9.56
N PRO A 29 0.45 9.55 9.33
CA PRO A 29 -0.74 9.85 10.11
C PRO A 29 -1.67 8.66 10.21
N PHE A 30 -2.39 8.56 11.34
CA PHE A 30 -3.23 7.41 11.66
C PHE A 30 -4.13 6.96 10.49
N CYS A 31 -4.80 7.89 9.80
CA CYS A 31 -5.69 7.52 8.70
C CYS A 31 -4.93 6.95 7.51
N LEU A 32 -3.84 7.58 7.08
CA LEU A 32 -3.04 7.15 5.93
C LEU A 32 -2.33 5.82 6.22
N GLY A 33 -1.78 5.66 7.42
CA GLY A 33 -1.18 4.40 7.85
C GLY A 33 -2.20 3.24 7.85
N ASN A 34 -3.42 3.49 8.33
CA ASN A 34 -4.50 2.50 8.25
C ASN A 34 -4.93 2.21 6.81
N ALA A 35 -5.07 3.23 5.97
CA ALA A 35 -5.43 3.05 4.56
C ALA A 35 -4.43 2.10 3.87
N LEU A 36 -3.13 2.39 3.99
CA LEU A 36 -2.07 1.58 3.39
C LEU A 36 -2.06 0.15 3.95
N LYS A 37 -2.21 0.00 5.27
CA LYS A 37 -2.35 -1.32 5.92
C LYS A 37 -3.47 -2.15 5.30
N TYR A 38 -4.65 -1.57 5.08
CA TYR A 38 -5.77 -2.31 4.49
C TYR A 38 -5.53 -2.65 3.01
N VAL A 39 -4.81 -1.81 2.25
CA VAL A 39 -4.39 -2.16 0.88
C VAL A 39 -3.41 -3.34 0.87
N PHE A 40 -2.42 -3.36 1.78
CA PHE A 40 -1.52 -4.51 1.92
C PHE A 40 -2.23 -5.79 2.33
N ARG A 41 -3.30 -5.67 3.12
CA ARG A 41 -4.03 -6.81 3.69
C ARG A 41 -5.06 -7.41 2.74
N ALA A 42 -5.58 -6.62 1.80
CA ALA A 42 -6.67 -6.99 0.93
C ALA A 42 -6.38 -8.31 0.18
N GLY A 43 -7.21 -9.33 0.42
CA GLY A 43 -7.08 -10.65 -0.21
C GLY A 43 -6.07 -11.60 0.45
N HIS A 44 -5.44 -11.19 1.56
CA HIS A 44 -4.37 -11.94 2.22
C HIS A 44 -4.64 -12.27 3.69
N LYS A 45 -5.75 -11.82 4.26
CA LYS A 45 -6.13 -12.13 5.64
C LYS A 45 -7.31 -13.09 5.69
N ASP A 46 -7.13 -14.21 6.35
CA ASP A 46 -8.20 -15.17 6.63
C ASP A 46 -9.39 -14.49 7.33
N GLY A 47 -10.59 -14.78 6.84
CA GLY A 47 -11.84 -14.20 7.35
C GLY A 47 -12.11 -12.76 6.93
N SER A 48 -11.31 -12.15 6.05
CA SER A 48 -11.62 -10.84 5.46
C SER A 48 -11.47 -10.87 3.94
N SER A 49 -12.50 -10.40 3.23
CA SER A 49 -12.45 -10.36 1.76
C SER A 49 -11.63 -9.18 1.25
N GLU A 50 -11.05 -9.31 0.05
CA GLU A 50 -10.38 -8.19 -0.65
C GLU A 50 -11.29 -6.95 -0.69
N LEU A 51 -12.57 -7.15 -1.05
CA LEU A 51 -13.54 -6.06 -1.13
C LEU A 51 -13.75 -5.34 0.22
N GLU A 52 -13.85 -6.09 1.32
CA GLU A 52 -14.06 -5.51 2.65
C GLU A 52 -12.86 -4.67 3.07
N ASP A 53 -11.65 -5.17 2.83
CA ASP A 53 -10.42 -4.45 3.14
C ASP A 53 -10.23 -3.19 2.28
N LEU A 54 -10.53 -3.27 0.98
CA LEU A 54 -10.47 -2.09 0.13
C LEU A 54 -11.53 -1.04 0.51
N LYS A 55 -12.72 -1.45 0.93
CA LYS A 55 -13.73 -0.51 1.49
C LYS A 55 -13.23 0.18 2.75
N LYS A 56 -12.53 -0.54 3.63
CA LYS A 56 -11.88 0.06 4.81
C LYS A 56 -10.77 1.02 4.40
N ALA A 57 -9.93 0.65 3.44
CA ALA A 57 -8.88 1.53 2.91
C ALA A 57 -9.48 2.84 2.38
N LEU A 58 -10.52 2.76 1.54
CA LEU A 58 -11.21 3.93 1.01
C LEU A 58 -11.81 4.80 2.12
N TRP A 59 -12.44 4.19 3.13
CA TRP A 59 -12.99 4.92 4.27
C TRP A 59 -11.92 5.74 4.99
N TYR A 60 -10.73 5.18 5.21
CA TYR A 60 -9.63 5.91 5.86
C TYR A 60 -9.07 7.04 4.98
N LEU A 61 -8.97 6.84 3.66
CA LEU A 61 -8.56 7.88 2.72
C LEU A 61 -9.55 9.07 2.73
N GLU A 62 -10.84 8.78 2.68
CA GLU A 62 -11.89 9.81 2.73
C GLU A 62 -11.96 10.49 4.10
N ARG A 63 -11.75 9.74 5.19
CA ARG A 63 -11.66 10.31 6.53
C ARG A 63 -10.49 11.26 6.66
N ASN A 64 -9.33 10.95 6.09
CA ASN A 64 -8.15 11.83 6.10
C ASN A 64 -8.49 13.20 5.50
N GLN A 65 -9.21 13.23 4.38
CA GLN A 65 -9.61 14.46 3.69
C GLN A 65 -10.64 15.29 4.46
N ARG A 66 -11.45 14.66 5.32
CA ARG A 66 -12.55 15.30 6.05
C ARG A 66 -12.22 15.63 7.52
N SER A 67 -11.02 15.32 7.99
CA SER A 67 -10.64 15.46 9.40
C SER A 67 -9.72 16.66 9.64
N PRO A 68 -10.26 17.88 9.83
CA PRO A 68 -9.45 19.09 9.97
C PRO A 68 -8.55 19.12 11.23
N GLY A 69 -8.81 18.25 12.22
CA GLY A 69 -7.96 18.09 13.41
C GLY A 69 -7.08 16.83 13.39
N ALA A 70 -7.02 16.10 12.27
CA ALA A 70 -6.09 14.98 12.15
C ALA A 70 -4.65 15.50 12.06
N VAL A 71 -3.74 14.83 12.75
CA VAL A 71 -2.30 15.11 12.65
C VAL A 71 -1.88 15.01 11.19
N SER A 72 -1.35 16.09 10.64
CA SER A 72 -0.66 16.09 9.35
C SER A 72 0.78 15.66 9.57
N ILE A 73 1.39 15.14 8.51
CA ILE A 73 2.83 14.93 8.44
C ILE A 73 3.49 16.27 8.05
N GLU A 74 4.68 16.55 8.55
CA GLU A 74 5.45 17.73 8.15
C GLU A 74 6.00 17.53 6.72
N GLU A 75 6.19 18.62 5.96
CA GLU A 75 6.62 18.55 4.55
C GLU A 75 7.91 17.74 4.35
N ASP A 76 8.93 17.92 5.21
CA ASP A 76 10.18 17.15 5.14
C ASP A 76 9.95 15.63 5.30
N ASN A 77 8.97 15.25 6.12
CA ASN A 77 8.62 13.85 6.35
C ASN A 77 7.77 13.27 5.19
N GLU A 78 7.09 14.10 4.39
CA GLU A 78 6.38 13.66 3.18
C GLU A 78 7.36 13.13 2.13
N ASP A 79 8.46 13.85 1.91
CA ASP A 79 9.50 13.46 0.97
C ASP A 79 10.21 12.18 1.40
N ASP A 80 10.49 12.04 2.69
CA ASP A 80 11.12 10.83 3.23
C ASP A 80 10.20 9.61 3.16
N PHE A 81 8.90 9.78 3.42
CA PHE A 81 7.92 8.75 3.12
C PHE A 81 7.93 8.41 1.63
N TYR A 82 7.90 9.41 0.74
CA TYR A 82 7.78 9.19 -0.69
C TYR A 82 8.99 8.44 -1.27
N LYS A 83 10.20 8.75 -0.79
CA LYS A 83 11.43 8.00 -1.10
C LYS A 83 11.31 6.54 -0.67
N LEU A 84 10.82 6.28 0.56
CA LEU A 84 10.62 4.92 1.06
C LEU A 84 9.53 4.17 0.29
N ALA A 85 8.44 4.85 -0.08
CA ALA A 85 7.35 4.32 -0.87
C ALA A 85 7.78 3.82 -2.26
N SER A 86 8.98 4.18 -2.73
CA SER A 86 9.57 3.61 -3.95
C SER A 86 9.70 2.09 -3.94
N CYS A 87 9.78 1.46 -2.76
CA CYS A 87 9.76 0.00 -2.67
C CYS A 87 8.43 -0.60 -3.17
N LEU A 88 7.33 0.16 -3.17
CA LEU A 88 6.01 -0.30 -3.60
C LEU A 88 5.98 -0.67 -5.09
N GLN A 89 6.92 -0.18 -5.90
CA GLN A 89 7.07 -0.59 -7.30
C GLN A 89 7.34 -2.10 -7.44
N PHE A 90 7.88 -2.73 -6.40
CA PHE A 90 8.16 -4.17 -6.33
C PHE A 90 7.06 -4.97 -5.63
N SER A 91 5.98 -4.31 -5.19
CA SER A 91 4.86 -4.99 -4.53
C SER A 91 4.11 -5.92 -5.51
N LYS A 92 3.64 -7.06 -4.98
CA LYS A 92 2.71 -7.95 -5.71
C LYS A 92 1.31 -7.35 -5.85
N SER A 93 0.95 -6.38 -5.00
CA SER A 93 -0.31 -5.65 -5.11
C SER A 93 -0.25 -4.69 -6.30
N GLU A 94 -1.08 -4.95 -7.30
CA GLU A 94 -1.20 -4.08 -8.48
C GLU A 94 -1.60 -2.66 -8.09
N ILE A 95 -2.50 -2.49 -7.12
CA ILE A 95 -2.92 -1.19 -6.60
C ILE A 95 -1.71 -0.41 -6.10
N LEU A 96 -0.87 -0.99 -5.24
CA LEU A 96 0.31 -0.30 -4.69
C LEU A 96 1.33 0.05 -5.78
N ARG A 97 1.62 -0.91 -6.66
CA ARG A 97 2.60 -0.74 -7.74
C ARG A 97 2.18 0.36 -8.72
N ILE A 98 0.92 0.35 -9.17
CA ILE A 98 0.39 1.35 -10.10
C ILE A 98 0.32 2.72 -9.43
N SER A 99 -0.13 2.78 -8.17
CA SER A 99 -0.26 4.06 -7.46
C SER A 99 1.06 4.79 -7.31
N TYR A 100 2.13 4.06 -6.96
CA TYR A 100 3.47 4.64 -6.90
C TYR A 100 4.03 4.97 -8.30
N ARG A 101 3.82 4.08 -9.29
CA ARG A 101 4.39 4.27 -10.64
C ARG A 101 3.91 5.55 -11.32
N PHE A 102 2.66 5.95 -11.09
CA PHE A 102 2.08 7.13 -11.73
C PHE A 102 2.16 8.40 -10.87
N SER A 103 2.47 8.28 -9.58
CA SER A 103 2.72 9.44 -8.74
C SER A 103 4.08 10.08 -9.03
N SER A 104 4.17 11.38 -8.78
CA SER A 104 5.42 12.14 -8.84
C SER A 104 5.86 12.64 -7.45
N ASN A 105 4.98 12.60 -6.46
CA ASN A 105 5.21 13.06 -5.10
C ASN A 105 4.19 12.45 -4.11
N TYR A 106 4.34 12.79 -2.83
CA TYR A 106 3.44 12.39 -1.75
C TYR A 106 1.95 12.62 -2.06
N PHE A 107 1.58 13.83 -2.50
CA PHE A 107 0.18 14.18 -2.76
C PHE A 107 -0.44 13.37 -3.90
N THR A 108 0.28 13.29 -5.03
CA THR A 108 -0.18 12.53 -6.19
C THR A 108 -0.28 11.04 -5.91
N PHE A 109 0.61 10.48 -5.07
CA PHE A 109 0.52 9.10 -4.61
C PHE A 109 -0.81 8.78 -3.95
N TRP A 110 -1.25 9.60 -2.99
CA TRP A 110 -2.52 9.36 -2.31
C TRP A 110 -3.73 9.49 -3.23
N GLY A 111 -3.68 10.40 -4.21
CA GLY A 111 -4.70 10.52 -5.25
C GLY A 111 -4.81 9.24 -6.09
N TYR A 112 -3.69 8.79 -6.66
CA TYR A 112 -3.67 7.54 -7.44
C TYR A 112 -4.06 6.32 -6.61
N LEU A 113 -3.63 6.24 -5.34
CA LEU A 113 -4.02 5.15 -4.45
C LEU A 113 -5.54 5.11 -4.25
N GLN A 114 -6.15 6.27 -4.00
CA GLN A 114 -7.60 6.37 -3.83
C GLN A 114 -8.36 5.94 -5.09
N ASP A 115 -7.92 6.38 -6.26
CA ASP A 115 -8.59 6.05 -7.53
C ASP A 115 -8.45 4.56 -7.89
N ASN A 116 -7.26 3.98 -7.71
CA ASN A 116 -7.05 2.55 -7.93
C ASN A 116 -7.87 1.69 -6.96
N VAL A 117 -7.96 2.08 -5.69
CA VAL A 117 -8.82 1.42 -4.70
C VAL A 117 -10.29 1.48 -5.12
N ARG A 118 -10.79 2.66 -5.52
CA ARG A 118 -12.19 2.82 -5.99
C ARG A 118 -12.47 1.96 -7.21
N HIS A 119 -11.58 1.97 -8.20
CA HIS A 119 -11.74 1.16 -9.41
C HIS A 119 -11.79 -0.34 -9.06
N ARG A 120 -10.91 -0.83 -8.20
CA ARG A 120 -10.92 -2.24 -7.79
C ARG A 120 -12.18 -2.61 -7.01
N ILE A 121 -12.68 -1.74 -6.13
CA ILE A 121 -13.96 -1.94 -5.44
C ILE A 121 -15.09 -2.13 -6.44
N VAL A 122 -15.25 -1.21 -7.41
CA VAL A 122 -16.32 -1.29 -8.42
C VAL A 122 -16.22 -2.59 -9.22
N LYS A 123 -15.00 -3.01 -9.60
CA LYS A 123 -14.78 -4.28 -10.30
C LYS A 123 -15.21 -5.48 -9.45
N LEU A 124 -14.79 -5.55 -8.19
CA LEU A 124 -15.14 -6.63 -7.26
C LEU A 124 -16.64 -6.68 -6.95
N GLU A 125 -17.32 -5.54 -6.90
CA GLU A 125 -18.77 -5.49 -6.71
C GLU A 125 -19.53 -6.07 -7.92
N ARG A 126 -19.05 -5.80 -9.14
CA ARG A 126 -19.61 -6.38 -10.36
C ARG A 126 -19.36 -7.88 -10.47
N GLU A 127 -18.21 -8.37 -10.01
CA GLU A 127 -17.86 -9.79 -10.00
C GLU A 127 -18.67 -10.61 -8.98
N LYS A 128 -19.33 -9.95 -8.01
CA LYS A 128 -20.23 -10.60 -7.04
C LYS A 128 -21.68 -10.72 -7.52
N CYS A 129 -22.06 -10.03 -8.59
CA CYS A 129 -23.37 -10.12 -9.24
C CYS A 129 -23.39 -11.29 -10.23
#